data_AF-A0A9D7STX4-F1
#
_entry.id   AF-A0A9D7STX4-F1
#
_cell.length_a   1.000
_cell.length_b   1.000
_cell.length_c   1.000
_cell.angle_alpha   90.00
_cell.angle_beta   90.00
_cell.angle_gamma   90.00
#
_symmetry.space_group_name_H-M   'P 1'
#
loop_
_entity.id
_entity.type
_entity.pdbx_description
1 polymer ?
#
loop_
_entity_poly.entity_id
_entity_poly.type
_entity_poly.pdbx_seq_one_letter_code
_entity_poly.pdbx_strand_id
1 'polypeptide(L)'
;MVSIPFLAVILYILHPVHSEVVANIKGRDEIMTALGAMGALYCVLRYLSSGKMNWLIFSGLAMFLGLMAKENAVTFLAVIPLTMYFFTNAKMKDYVTALIPSLIAFIIYMVIRTNVIGYVFDSGKKSPT
;
A
#
# COMPACT_ATOMS: atom_id res chain seq x y z
N MET A 1 -48.11 -19.50 -11.29
CA MET A 1 -47.29 -19.13 -10.11
C MET A 1 -45.88 -18.71 -10.55
N VAL A 2 -45.75 -17.84 -11.56
CA VAL A 2 -44.46 -17.42 -12.16
C VAL A 2 -44.34 -15.88 -12.22
N SER A 3 -45.38 -15.14 -11.86
CA SER A 3 -45.43 -13.67 -12.01
C SER A 3 -44.60 -12.90 -10.97
N ILE A 4 -44.47 -13.43 -9.76
CA ILE A 4 -43.71 -12.79 -8.66
C ILE A 4 -42.19 -12.76 -8.92
N PRO A 5 -41.52 -13.87 -9.30
CA PRO A 5 -40.08 -13.82 -9.58
C PRO A 5 -39.74 -12.94 -10.78
N PHE A 6 -40.63 -12.87 -11.78
CA PHE A 6 -40.44 -11.99 -12.95
C PHE A 6 -40.48 -10.50 -12.57
N LEU A 7 -41.44 -10.10 -11.73
CA LEU A 7 -41.53 -8.72 -11.24
C LEU A 7 -40.32 -8.34 -10.36
N ALA A 8 -39.83 -9.29 -9.55
CA ALA A 8 -38.66 -9.10 -8.71
C ALA A 8 -37.38 -8.88 -9.54
N VAL A 9 -37.20 -9.63 -10.64
CA VAL A 9 -36.07 -9.45 -11.56
C VAL A 9 -36.11 -8.09 -12.26
N ILE A 10 -37.29 -7.64 -12.70
CA ILE A 10 -37.45 -6.32 -13.34
C ILE A 10 -37.13 -5.18 -12.37
N LEU A 11 -37.63 -5.23 -11.13
CA LEU A 11 -37.33 -4.25 -10.08
C LEU A 11 -35.83 -4.23 -9.74
N TYR A 12 -35.18 -5.39 -9.70
CA TYR A 12 -33.75 -5.52 -9.41
C TYR A 12 -32.86 -5.00 -10.56
N ILE A 13 -33.26 -5.17 -11.82
CA ILE A 13 -32.54 -4.60 -12.98
C ILE A 13 -32.74 -3.08 -13.05
N LEU A 14 -33.94 -2.57 -12.74
CA LEU A 14 -34.26 -1.15 -12.79
C LEU A 14 -33.67 -0.34 -11.64
N HIS A 15 -33.46 -0.95 -10.46
CA HIS A 15 -32.87 -0.28 -9.32
C HIS A 15 -31.34 -0.53 -9.31
N PRO A 16 -30.51 0.47 -9.62
CA PRO A 16 -29.06 0.32 -9.71
C PRO A 16 -28.43 0.24 -8.30
N VAL A 17 -28.68 -0.85 -7.57
CA VAL A 17 -27.95 -1.16 -6.31
C VAL A 17 -26.58 -1.78 -6.66
N HIS A 18 -26.51 -2.60 -7.72
CA HIS A 18 -25.26 -3.27 -8.10
C HIS A 18 -24.27 -2.40 -8.88
N SER A 19 -24.66 -1.20 -9.31
CA SER A 19 -23.67 -0.24 -9.79
C SER A 19 -22.88 0.37 -8.66
N GLU A 20 -23.22 0.24 -7.38
CA GLU A 20 -22.36 0.73 -6.29
C GLU A 20 -21.11 -0.14 -6.12
N VAL A 21 -21.21 -1.46 -6.38
CA VAL A 21 -20.06 -2.38 -6.35
C VAL A 21 -19.16 -2.21 -7.58
N VAL A 22 -19.75 -1.87 -8.73
CA VAL A 22 -19.02 -1.62 -10.00
C VAL A 22 -18.52 -0.17 -10.12
N ALA A 23 -19.25 0.80 -9.56
CA ALA A 23 -18.81 2.20 -9.38
C ALA A 23 -17.92 2.36 -8.14
N ASN A 24 -17.59 1.29 -7.43
CA ASN A 24 -16.48 1.25 -6.48
C ASN A 24 -15.12 1.31 -7.21
N ILE A 25 -14.98 2.27 -8.11
CA ILE A 25 -13.69 2.85 -8.52
C ILE A 25 -12.92 3.34 -7.28
N LYS A 26 -13.64 3.59 -6.17
CA LYS A 26 -13.10 3.99 -4.86
C LYS A 26 -12.18 2.94 -4.21
N GLY A 27 -12.21 1.68 -4.64
CA GLY A 27 -11.29 0.63 -4.18
C GLY A 27 -10.03 0.46 -5.05
N ARG A 28 -9.90 1.18 -6.17
CA ARG A 28 -8.73 1.07 -7.07
C ARG A 28 -7.43 1.45 -6.37
N ASP A 29 -7.48 2.48 -5.53
CA ASP A 29 -6.34 2.92 -4.74
C ASP A 29 -5.92 1.88 -3.68
N GLU A 30 -6.87 1.16 -3.08
CA GLU A 30 -6.62 0.04 -2.16
C GLU A 30 -5.96 -1.13 -2.87
N ILE A 31 -6.43 -1.49 -4.07
CA ILE A 31 -5.82 -2.55 -4.88
C ILE A 31 -4.39 -2.16 -5.27
N MET A 32 -4.14 -0.92 -5.70
CA MET A 32 -2.80 -0.44 -6.03
C MET A 32 -1.86 -0.44 -4.82
N THR A 33 -2.37 -0.03 -3.66
CA THR A 33 -1.64 -0.06 -2.38
C THR A 33 -1.28 -1.49 -2.00
N ALA A 34 -2.24 -2.42 -2.08
CA ALA A 34 -2.03 -3.83 -1.78
C ALA A 34 -1.02 -4.47 -2.74
N LEU A 35 -1.12 -4.21 -4.06
CA LEU A 35 -0.19 -4.73 -5.05
C LEU A 35 1.24 -4.21 -4.82
N GLY A 36 1.40 -2.91 -4.54
CA GLY A 36 2.71 -2.33 -4.23
C GLY A 36 3.33 -2.94 -2.97
N ALA A 37 2.54 -3.07 -1.91
CA ALA A 37 3.01 -3.58 -0.62
C ALA A 37 3.28 -5.10 -0.64
N MET A 38 2.42 -5.90 -1.28
CA MET A 38 2.65 -7.33 -1.50
C MET A 38 3.83 -7.57 -2.46
N GLY A 39 3.97 -6.74 -3.50
CA GLY A 39 5.11 -6.78 -4.41
C GLY A 39 6.44 -6.51 -3.68
N ALA A 40 6.45 -5.54 -2.76
CA ALA A 40 7.60 -5.26 -1.92
C ALA A 40 7.96 -6.47 -1.03
N LEU A 41 6.97 -7.05 -0.37
CA LEU A 41 7.15 -8.25 0.46
C LEU A 41 7.68 -9.43 -0.36
N TYR A 42 7.10 -9.69 -1.53
CA TYR A 42 7.54 -10.75 -2.44
C TYR A 42 9.00 -10.55 -2.88
N CYS A 43 9.40 -9.33 -3.21
CA CYS A 43 10.78 -9.02 -3.58
C CYS A 43 11.74 -9.23 -2.40
N VAL A 44 11.35 -8.89 -1.16
CA VAL A 44 12.15 -9.19 0.03
C VAL A 44 12.32 -10.70 0.23
N LEU A 45 11.25 -11.48 0.08
CA LEU A 45 11.34 -12.94 0.16
C LEU A 45 12.22 -13.51 -0.96
N ARG A 46 12.16 -12.95 -2.17
CA ARG A 46 13.05 -13.35 -3.28
C ARG A 46 14.49 -12.93 -3.07
N TYR A 47 14.76 -11.81 -2.40
CA TYR A 47 16.10 -11.43 -1.98
C TYR A 47 16.67 -12.46 -1.01
N LEU A 48 15.89 -12.88 -0.01
CA LEU A 48 16.30 -13.90 0.95
C LEU A 48 16.61 -15.26 0.30
N SER A 49 15.85 -15.66 -0.71
CA SER A 49 16.07 -16.93 -1.43
C SER A 49 17.21 -16.85 -2.45
N SER A 50 17.34 -15.75 -3.19
CA SER A 50 18.25 -15.63 -4.33
C SER A 50 19.55 -14.89 -4.03
N GLY A 51 19.64 -14.14 -2.92
CA GLY A 51 20.77 -13.29 -2.53
C GLY A 51 21.04 -12.08 -3.46
N LYS A 52 20.23 -11.87 -4.50
CA LYS A 52 20.48 -10.83 -5.51
C LYS A 52 19.99 -9.45 -5.04
N MET A 53 20.92 -8.49 -4.95
CA MET A 53 20.65 -7.11 -4.51
C MET A 53 19.57 -6.39 -5.35
N ASN A 54 19.40 -6.76 -6.62
CA ASN A 54 18.38 -6.17 -7.49
C ASN A 54 16.97 -6.28 -6.90
N TRP A 55 16.67 -7.35 -6.17
CA TRP A 55 15.36 -7.53 -5.52
C TRP A 55 15.11 -6.53 -4.39
N LEU A 56 16.15 -6.01 -3.73
CA LEU A 56 16.01 -4.94 -2.74
C LEU A 56 15.65 -3.59 -3.38
N ILE A 57 16.19 -3.33 -4.57
CA ILE A 57 15.83 -2.11 -5.31
C ILE A 57 14.36 -2.19 -5.73
N PHE A 58 13.93 -3.34 -6.27
CA PHE A 58 12.53 -3.56 -6.62
C PHE A 58 11.59 -3.53 -5.41
N SER A 59 12.02 -4.01 -4.24
CA SER A 59 11.18 -3.93 -3.03
C SER A 59 10.95 -2.48 -2.59
N GLY A 60 11.99 -1.64 -2.60
CA GLY A 60 11.89 -0.21 -2.30
C GLY A 60 10.98 0.53 -3.28
N LEU A 61 11.13 0.28 -4.59
CA LEU A 61 10.28 0.85 -5.64
C LEU A 61 8.81 0.45 -5.49
N ALA A 62 8.54 -0.84 -5.26
CA ALA A 62 7.17 -1.33 -5.07
C ALA A 62 6.53 -0.74 -3.81
N MET A 63 7.29 -0.64 -2.71
CA MET A 63 6.83 -0.02 -1.46
C MET A 63 6.54 1.47 -1.64
N PHE A 64 7.40 2.19 -2.37
CA PHE A 64 7.21 3.61 -2.68
C PHE A 64 5.93 3.84 -3.49
N LEU A 65 5.70 3.03 -4.53
CA LEU A 65 4.47 3.09 -5.33
C LEU A 65 3.22 2.79 -4.49
N GLY A 66 3.30 1.82 -3.57
CA GLY A 66 2.22 1.50 -2.65
C GLY A 66 1.89 2.67 -1.71
N LEU A 67 2.92 3.31 -1.12
CA LEU A 67 2.77 4.48 -0.25
C LEU A 67 2.20 5.70 -0.98
N MET A 68 2.61 5.91 -2.24
CA MET A 68 2.04 6.96 -3.09
C MET A 68 0.56 6.75 -3.41
N ALA A 69 0.07 5.50 -3.43
CA ALA A 69 -1.35 5.21 -3.64
C ALA A 69 -2.18 5.52 -2.39
N LYS A 70 -1.82 4.95 -1.23
CA LYS A 70 -2.39 5.27 0.09
C LYS A 70 -1.35 5.06 1.19
N GLU A 71 -1.46 5.88 2.25
CA GLU A 71 -0.63 5.76 3.45
C GLU A 71 -0.76 4.40 4.17
N ASN A 72 -1.86 3.67 3.93
CA ASN A 72 -2.11 2.35 4.51
C ASN A 72 -1.02 1.32 4.17
N ALA A 73 -0.26 1.51 3.08
CA ALA A 73 0.91 0.67 2.76
C ALA A 73 1.98 0.68 3.86
N VAL A 74 2.04 1.71 4.73
CA VAL A 74 3.03 1.78 5.81
C VAL A 74 2.94 0.60 6.79
N THR A 75 1.75 -0.01 6.92
CA THR A 75 1.54 -1.22 7.72
C THR A 75 2.47 -2.36 7.31
N PHE A 76 2.77 -2.48 6.01
CA PHE A 76 3.66 -3.52 5.50
C PHE A 76 5.12 -3.32 5.90
N LEU A 77 5.50 -2.12 6.34
CA LEU A 77 6.83 -1.86 6.87
C LEU A 77 7.07 -2.63 8.19
N ALA A 78 6.01 -2.90 8.96
CA ALA A 78 6.04 -3.79 10.12
C ALA A 78 5.83 -5.26 9.73
N VAL A 79 5.05 -5.54 8.68
CA VAL A 79 4.80 -6.92 8.22
C VAL A 79 6.06 -7.56 7.62
N ILE A 80 6.91 -6.80 6.93
CA ILE A 80 8.16 -7.31 6.33
C ILE A 80 9.06 -7.99 7.39
N PRO A 81 9.50 -7.32 8.47
CA PRO A 81 10.35 -7.97 9.48
C PRO A 81 9.63 -9.09 10.21
N LEU A 82 8.32 -8.99 10.43
CA LEU A 82 7.52 -10.06 11.05
C LEU A 82 7.51 -11.31 10.17
N THR A 83 7.33 -11.14 8.86
CA THR A 83 7.34 -12.25 7.90
C THR A 83 8.72 -12.88 7.83
N MET A 84 9.78 -12.08 7.83
CA MET A 84 11.14 -12.58 7.88
C MET A 84 11.39 -13.40 9.16
N TYR A 85 10.90 -12.93 10.32
CA TYR A 85 11.03 -13.60 11.61
C TYR A 85 10.36 -14.97 11.65
N PHE A 86 9.13 -15.09 11.12
CA PHE A 86 8.39 -16.35 11.13
C PHE A 86 8.80 -17.32 10.03
N PHE A 87 9.13 -16.82 8.84
CA PHE A 87 9.33 -17.65 7.65
C PHE A 87 10.80 -17.84 7.25
N THR A 88 11.77 -17.19 7.89
CA THR A 88 13.19 -17.33 7.51
C THR A 88 14.16 -17.28 8.71
N ASN A 89 15.08 -18.25 8.76
CA ASN A 89 16.24 -18.22 9.66
C ASN A 89 17.36 -17.30 9.13
N ALA A 90 17.02 -16.06 8.77
CA ALA A 90 17.98 -15.11 8.20
C ALA A 90 18.92 -14.55 9.28
N LYS A 91 20.13 -14.12 8.90
CA LYS A 91 21.03 -13.45 9.85
C LYS A 91 20.53 -12.03 10.12
N MET A 92 20.81 -11.50 11.32
CA MET A 92 20.44 -10.11 11.70
C MET A 92 20.84 -9.05 10.67
N LYS A 93 21.92 -9.27 9.91
CA LYS A 93 22.37 -8.37 8.83
C LYS A 93 21.37 -8.30 7.67
N ASP A 94 20.76 -9.43 7.31
CA ASP A 94 19.82 -9.53 6.19
C ASP A 94 18.47 -8.88 6.53
N TYR A 95 18.09 -8.89 7.82
CA TYR A 95 16.94 -8.13 8.32
C TYR A 95 17.12 -6.63 8.11
N VAL A 96 18.26 -6.10 8.52
CA VAL A 96 18.55 -4.66 8.40
C VAL A 96 18.66 -4.28 6.93
N THR A 97 19.34 -5.07 6.10
CA THR A 97 19.48 -4.77 4.66
C THR A 97 18.15 -4.81 3.93
N ALA A 98 17.24 -5.73 4.27
CA ALA A 98 15.91 -5.79 3.66
C ALA A 98 14.97 -4.66 4.10
N LEU A 99 15.15 -4.14 5.32
CA LEU A 99 14.36 -3.02 5.86
C LEU A 99 14.80 -1.67 5.28
N ILE A 100 16.08 -1.50 4.94
CA ILE A 100 16.63 -0.23 4.44
C ILE A 100 15.84 0.31 3.23
N PRO A 101 15.59 -0.45 2.14
CA PRO A 101 14.83 0.05 0.99
C PRO A 101 13.42 0.51 1.33
N SER A 102 12.72 -0.26 2.18
CA SER A 102 11.35 0.06 2.60
C SER A 102 11.30 1.30 3.50
N LEU A 103 12.28 1.47 4.39
CA LEU A 103 12.43 2.67 5.22
C LEU A 103 12.76 3.90 4.38
N ILE A 104 13.67 3.77 3.41
CA ILE A 104 14.00 4.85 2.48
C ILE A 104 12.76 5.29 1.70
N ALA A 105 12.00 4.34 1.15
CA ALA A 105 10.74 4.63 0.45
C ALA A 105 9.75 5.39 1.33
N PHE A 106 9.63 5.01 2.61
CA PHE A 106 8.77 5.69 3.57
C PHE A 106 9.24 7.11 3.89
N ILE A 107 10.53 7.34 4.11
CA ILE A 107 11.09 8.67 4.40
C ILE A 107 10.88 9.59 3.19
N ILE A 108 11.17 9.11 1.97
CA ILE A 108 10.95 9.89 0.74
C ILE A 108 9.47 10.25 0.60
N TYR A 109 8.57 9.29 0.81
CA TYR A 109 7.14 9.54 0.82
C TYR A 109 6.73 10.63 1.84
N MET A 110 7.23 10.53 3.08
CA MET A 110 6.96 11.52 4.13
C MET A 110 7.43 12.92 3.75
N VAL A 111 8.65 13.05 3.20
CA VAL A 111 9.18 14.34 2.74
C VAL A 111 8.30 14.93 1.64
N ILE A 112 7.95 14.15 0.62
CA ILE A 112 7.06 14.60 -0.46
C ILE A 112 5.70 15.03 0.12
N ARG A 113 5.12 14.21 1.00
CA ARG A 113 3.85 14.49 1.66
C ARG A 113 3.89 15.81 2.43
N THR A 114 4.95 16.08 3.20
CA THR A 114 5.07 17.34 3.94
C THR A 114 5.22 18.56 3.04
N ASN A 115 5.93 18.44 1.91
CA ASN A 115 6.09 19.53 0.96
C ASN A 115 4.79 19.84 0.20
N VAL A 116 4.00 18.82 -0.14
CA VAL A 116 2.74 18.98 -0.91
C VAL A 116 1.58 19.42 -0.02
N ILE A 117 1.48 18.91 1.20
CA ILE A 117 0.38 19.25 2.14
C ILE A 117 0.68 20.57 2.87
N GLY A 118 1.91 21.07 2.85
CA GLY A 118 2.29 22.43 3.21
C GLY A 118 2.22 22.82 4.70
N TYR A 119 1.57 22.03 5.56
CA TYR A 119 1.19 22.51 6.90
C TYR A 119 1.33 21.44 7.99
N VAL A 120 2.56 20.99 8.26
CA VAL A 120 2.88 20.38 9.57
C VAL A 120 3.66 21.35 10.46
N PHE A 121 4.18 22.46 9.91
CA PHE A 121 4.97 23.46 10.65
C PHE A 121 4.48 24.91 10.57
N ASP A 122 3.37 25.22 9.89
CA ASP A 122 2.74 26.54 10.06
C ASP A 122 1.80 26.53 11.28
N SER A 123 2.38 26.24 12.44
CA SER A 123 1.82 26.66 13.72
C SER A 123 2.54 27.93 14.14
N GLY A 124 2.04 29.07 13.63
CA GLY A 124 2.03 30.31 14.39
C GLY A 124 3.26 31.21 14.33
N LYS A 125 3.68 31.66 13.14
CA LYS A 125 4.23 33.03 13.06
C LYS A 125 3.11 34.01 12.73
N LYS A 126 2.44 34.46 13.80
CA LYS A 126 1.73 35.74 13.84
C LYS A 126 2.64 36.82 13.27
N SER A 127 2.05 37.69 12.45
CA SER A 127 2.63 38.95 11.96
C SER A 127 3.48 39.66 13.01
N PRO A 128 4.59 40.26 12.59
CA PRO A 128 4.89 41.60 13.05
C PRO A 128 5.21 42.48 11.84
N THR A 129 4.22 43.32 11.47
CA THR A 129 4.27 44.77 11.20
C THR A 129 3.09 45.14 10.34
#